data_AF-A0A1H7QJG8-F1
#
_entry.id   AF-A0A1H7QJG8-F1
#
_cell.length_a   1.000
_cell.length_b   1.000
_cell.length_c   1.000
_cell.angle_alpha   90.00
_cell.angle_beta   90.00
_cell.angle_gamma   90.00
#
_symmetry.space_group_name_H-M   'P 1'
#
loop_
_entity.id
_entity.type
_entity.pdbx_description
1 polymer ?
#
loop_
_entity_poly.entity_id
_entity_poly.type
_entity_poly.pdbx_seq_one_letter_code
_entity_poly.pdbx_strand_id
1 'polypeptide(L)'
;MSDQNIELFNHILEREFQGISLENQIMLLIIETCIVFIPGLIFLIKKKTSFGKLLHVYLLVLYLGVILTMTIFRRPIGTRPGIVHLNVDTGFSFGGIVSYWSAAFSTLNTILFIPWGMIICPFFSKKSPITRILITTIIGAFTSLFIEITQLHTATGMFELTDIVTNTAGTFIGAIVVAVLCTIFRPRKGKEQMVKRFLIILGSICSILILVAIGYNYCDQDVFMRKDDVTFYSNLNIFNYFRFRKSTWDSGEPQELRWKAKNVFCKDGKMVLELCNEEPKLTGGEVCTKRTFGFGLYQVRMKPIKNTGVVSAFFTYDKVGDEGTEIDIEFLGYDTTKVQFNYYTNGVGGHEYLYDLGFDASEEFHEYAFNWTEDSIQWFVDGELAHEVKSEDIPQMKAKIMMDVWAGDKPGWLKEYDGASPLYAYYDWVSYKELQE
;
A
#
# COMPACT_ATOMS: atom_id res chain seq x y z
N MET A 1 1.96 -16.59 23.88
CA MET A 1 1.43 -16.84 22.52
C MET A 1 2.46 -17.70 21.81
N SER A 2 2.06 -18.75 21.08
CA SER A 2 2.98 -19.47 20.20
C SER A 2 3.43 -18.56 19.06
N ASP A 3 4.62 -18.79 18.49
CA ASP A 3 5.15 -18.01 17.36
C ASP A 3 4.18 -17.99 16.16
N GLN A 4 3.48 -19.09 15.93
CA GLN A 4 2.41 -19.19 14.91
C GLN A 4 1.24 -18.22 15.15
N ASN A 5 0.87 -17.95 16.41
CA ASN A 5 -0.20 -16.99 16.70
C ASN A 5 0.27 -15.55 16.49
N ILE A 6 1.56 -15.28 16.66
CA ILE A 6 2.17 -13.97 16.39
C ILE A 6 2.22 -13.74 14.87
N GLU A 7 2.67 -14.74 14.09
CA GLU A 7 2.63 -14.68 12.63
C GLU A 7 1.21 -14.48 12.09
N LEU A 8 0.25 -15.25 12.60
CA LEU A 8 -1.16 -15.11 12.21
C LEU A 8 -1.69 -13.71 12.51
N PHE A 9 -1.38 -13.17 13.68
CA PHE A 9 -1.79 -11.82 14.05
C PHE A 9 -1.15 -10.75 13.17
N ASN A 10 0.15 -10.89 12.87
CA ASN A 10 0.85 -10.00 11.95
C ASN A 10 0.25 -10.04 10.54
N HIS A 11 -0.09 -11.22 10.04
CA HIS A 11 -0.74 -11.38 8.74
C HIS A 11 -2.14 -10.75 8.70
N ILE A 12 -2.91 -10.87 9.80
CA ILE A 12 -4.22 -10.21 9.93
C ILE A 12 -4.08 -8.69 9.89
N LEU A 13 -3.12 -8.15 10.65
CA LEU A 13 -2.84 -6.72 10.64
C LEU A 13 -2.39 -6.26 9.25
N GLU A 14 -1.46 -6.98 8.62
CA GLU A 14 -1.00 -6.67 7.27
C GLU A 14 -2.18 -6.56 6.29
N ARG A 15 -3.07 -7.56 6.30
CA ARG A 15 -4.29 -7.56 5.48
C ARG A 15 -5.23 -6.40 5.82
N GLU A 16 -5.35 -6.00 7.08
CA GLU A 16 -6.23 -4.91 7.51
C GLU A 16 -5.65 -3.52 7.13
N PHE A 17 -4.34 -3.36 7.15
CA PHE A 17 -3.72 -2.08 6.81
C PHE A 17 -3.34 -1.98 5.32
N GLN A 18 -3.37 -3.09 4.57
CA GLN A 18 -3.10 -3.12 3.14
C GLN A 18 -4.06 -2.20 2.36
N GLY A 19 -3.49 -1.38 1.46
CA GLY A 19 -4.23 -0.46 0.61
C GLY A 19 -4.60 0.88 1.26
N ILE A 20 -4.31 1.07 2.55
CA ILE A 20 -4.43 2.39 3.19
C ILE A 20 -3.31 3.28 2.67
N SER A 21 -3.70 4.47 2.20
CA SER A 21 -2.76 5.45 1.70
C SER A 21 -2.71 6.70 2.59
N LEU A 22 -1.54 7.03 3.16
CA LEU A 22 -1.19 8.34 3.71
C LEU A 22 -1.56 9.52 2.79
N GLU A 23 -1.39 9.45 1.47
CA GLU A 23 -1.81 10.52 0.55
C GLU A 23 -3.33 10.68 0.58
N ASN A 24 -4.08 9.57 0.52
CA ASN A 24 -5.53 9.59 0.64
C ASN A 24 -5.95 10.11 2.02
N GLN A 25 -5.22 9.78 3.09
CA GLN A 25 -5.47 10.33 4.44
C GLN A 25 -5.23 11.83 4.49
N ILE A 26 -4.14 12.32 3.91
CA ILE A 26 -3.82 13.76 3.88
C ILE A 26 -4.87 14.49 3.03
N MET A 27 -5.24 13.96 1.87
CA MET A 27 -6.30 14.53 1.04
C MET A 27 -7.64 14.56 1.77
N LEU A 28 -8.01 13.46 2.44
CA LEU A 28 -9.24 13.39 3.22
C LEU A 28 -9.22 14.40 4.38
N LEU A 29 -8.12 14.48 5.11
CA LEU A 29 -7.89 15.49 6.16
C LEU A 29 -8.05 16.92 5.62
N ILE A 30 -7.48 17.24 4.46
CA ILE A 30 -7.61 18.54 3.80
C ILE A 30 -9.08 18.81 3.44
N ILE A 31 -9.74 17.85 2.80
CA ILE A 31 -11.15 17.95 2.40
C ILE A 31 -12.04 18.18 3.63
N GLU A 32 -11.86 17.40 4.69
CA GLU A 32 -12.62 17.50 5.92
C GLU A 32 -12.35 18.83 6.64
N THR A 33 -11.10 19.30 6.64
CA THR A 33 -10.74 20.64 7.15
C THR A 33 -11.47 21.72 6.38
N CYS A 34 -11.49 21.64 5.05
CA CYS A 34 -12.19 22.59 4.19
C CYS A 34 -13.71 22.56 4.42
N ILE A 35 -14.32 21.36 4.50
CA ILE A 35 -15.77 21.19 4.64
C ILE A 35 -16.26 21.59 6.03
N VAL A 36 -15.49 21.34 7.08
CA VAL A 36 -15.93 21.58 8.46
C VAL A 36 -15.41 22.91 9.00
N PHE A 37 -14.12 23.17 8.85
CA PHE A 37 -13.47 24.29 9.51
C PHE A 37 -13.76 25.61 8.82
N ILE A 38 -13.77 25.68 7.48
CA ILE A 38 -14.04 26.93 6.75
C ILE A 38 -15.47 27.43 7.02
N PRO A 39 -16.55 26.63 6.83
CA PRO A 39 -17.89 27.06 7.22
C PRO A 39 -17.99 27.31 8.73
N GLY A 40 -17.35 26.46 9.53
CA GLY A 40 -17.28 26.56 10.98
C GLY A 40 -16.74 27.90 11.48
N LEU A 41 -15.68 28.41 10.87
CA LEU A 41 -15.10 29.73 11.16
C LEU A 41 -16.10 30.85 10.87
N ILE A 42 -16.87 30.75 9.79
CA ILE A 42 -17.94 31.71 9.49
C ILE A 42 -19.00 31.70 10.62
N PHE A 43 -19.42 30.52 11.08
CA PHE A 43 -20.35 30.41 12.22
C PHE A 43 -19.73 30.92 13.53
N LEU A 44 -18.42 30.75 13.72
CA LEU A 44 -17.69 31.23 14.90
C LEU A 44 -17.62 32.76 14.93
N ILE A 45 -17.25 33.39 13.81
CA ILE A 45 -17.22 34.85 13.63
C ILE A 45 -18.62 35.45 13.85
N LYS A 46 -19.66 34.79 13.31
CA LYS A 46 -21.06 35.19 13.51
C LYS A 46 -21.60 34.88 14.92
N LYS A 47 -20.77 34.40 15.84
CA LYS A 47 -21.14 34.00 17.22
C LYS A 47 -22.31 32.98 17.28
N LYS A 48 -22.52 32.21 16.21
CA LYS A 48 -23.57 31.17 16.11
C LYS A 48 -23.11 29.83 16.72
N THR A 49 -21.80 29.62 16.83
CA THR A 49 -21.21 28.45 17.49
C THR A 49 -20.04 28.87 18.40
N SER A 50 -19.51 27.92 19.17
CA SER A 50 -18.28 28.11 19.94
C SER A 50 -17.15 27.27 19.35
N PHE A 51 -15.90 27.69 19.57
CA PHE A 51 -14.73 26.97 19.08
C PHE A 51 -14.74 25.50 19.54
N GLY A 52 -15.08 25.24 20.79
CA GLY A 52 -15.19 23.88 21.31
C GLY A 52 -16.27 23.03 20.63
N LYS A 53 -17.38 23.61 20.16
CA LYS A 53 -18.39 22.87 19.38
C LYS A 53 -17.88 22.59 17.96
N LEU A 54 -17.21 23.57 17.33
CA LEU A 54 -16.60 23.40 16.02
C LEU A 54 -15.55 22.29 16.04
N LEU A 55 -14.63 22.33 17.01
CA LEU A 55 -13.60 21.31 17.18
C LEU A 55 -14.19 19.91 17.40
N HIS A 56 -15.28 19.81 18.18
CA HIS A 56 -15.97 18.53 18.39
C HIS A 56 -16.55 17.97 17.09
N VAL A 57 -17.24 18.80 16.30
CA VAL A 57 -17.78 18.39 14.99
C VAL A 57 -16.65 18.01 14.03
N TYR A 58 -15.54 18.74 14.06
CA TYR A 58 -14.36 18.43 13.25
C TYR A 58 -13.77 17.06 13.60
N LEU A 59 -13.58 16.76 14.90
CA LEU A 59 -13.10 15.44 15.33
C LEU A 59 -14.06 14.30 14.96
N LEU A 60 -15.36 14.56 14.96
CA LEU A 60 -16.36 13.59 14.50
C LEU A 60 -16.17 13.28 13.01
N VAL A 61 -16.06 14.30 12.17
CA VAL A 61 -15.87 14.12 10.72
C VAL A 61 -14.53 13.45 10.44
N LEU A 62 -13.46 13.92 11.07
CA LEU A 62 -12.11 13.36 10.94
C LEU A 62 -12.07 11.87 11.27
N TYR A 63 -12.72 11.47 12.37
CA TYR A 63 -12.75 10.05 12.74
C TYR A 63 -13.64 9.22 11.83
N LEU A 64 -14.72 9.79 11.29
CA LEU A 64 -15.50 9.12 10.25
C LEU A 64 -14.64 8.85 9.02
N GLY A 65 -13.78 9.78 8.60
CA GLY A 65 -12.84 9.57 7.51
C GLY A 65 -11.87 8.41 7.75
N VAL A 66 -11.38 8.28 8.99
CA VAL A 66 -10.57 7.14 9.41
C VAL A 66 -11.33 5.82 9.29
N ILE A 67 -12.57 5.75 9.81
CA ILE A 67 -13.43 4.56 9.69
C ILE A 67 -13.68 4.21 8.22
N LEU A 68 -14.05 5.20 7.41
CA LEU A 68 -14.33 4.99 5.98
C LEU A 68 -13.09 4.53 5.23
N THR A 69 -11.90 4.97 5.62
CA THR A 69 -10.68 4.46 4.99
C THR A 69 -10.37 3.03 5.40
N MET A 70 -10.49 2.73 6.70
CA MET A 70 -10.27 1.39 7.22
C MET A 70 -11.26 0.38 6.64
N THR A 71 -12.47 0.80 6.28
CA THR A 71 -13.53 -0.11 5.84
C THR A 71 -13.70 -0.11 4.32
N ILE A 72 -13.73 1.06 3.68
CA ILE A 72 -14.10 1.23 2.26
C ILE A 72 -12.89 1.65 1.41
N PHE A 73 -12.26 2.80 1.70
CA PHE A 73 -11.31 3.41 0.77
C PHE A 73 -9.97 2.69 0.64
N ARG A 74 -9.65 1.74 1.55
CA ARG A 74 -8.49 0.86 1.40
C ARG A 74 -8.58 -0.10 0.20
N ARG A 75 -9.77 -0.26 -0.41
CA ARG A 75 -10.00 -1.22 -1.51
C ARG A 75 -10.61 -0.53 -2.73
N PRO A 76 -10.14 -0.83 -3.96
CA PRO A 76 -10.79 -0.37 -5.18
C PRO A 76 -12.21 -0.92 -5.32
N ILE A 77 -13.08 -0.12 -5.93
CA ILE A 77 -14.47 -0.48 -6.27
C ILE A 77 -14.47 -1.69 -7.22
N GLY A 78 -15.37 -2.66 -7.02
CA GLY A 78 -15.50 -3.83 -7.88
C GLY A 78 -14.55 -5.00 -7.58
N THR A 79 -13.78 -4.93 -6.50
CA THR A 79 -12.77 -5.96 -6.17
C THR A 79 -13.31 -7.20 -5.47
N ARG A 80 -14.55 -7.17 -4.97
CA ARG A 80 -15.18 -8.28 -4.23
C ARG A 80 -16.50 -8.72 -4.87
N PRO A 81 -16.84 -10.02 -4.76
CA PRO A 81 -18.04 -10.59 -5.41
C PRO A 81 -19.39 -10.19 -4.79
N GLY A 82 -19.44 -9.25 -3.82
CA GLY A 82 -20.70 -8.77 -3.23
C GLY A 82 -21.46 -9.83 -2.43
N ILE A 83 -20.74 -10.59 -1.59
CA ILE A 83 -21.32 -11.67 -0.77
C ILE A 83 -22.00 -11.11 0.48
N VAL A 84 -23.09 -11.75 0.92
CA VAL A 84 -23.82 -11.43 2.15
C VAL A 84 -23.72 -12.58 3.16
N HIS A 85 -23.15 -12.30 4.33
CA HIS A 85 -23.05 -13.20 5.47
C HIS A 85 -23.92 -12.69 6.63
N LEU A 86 -24.96 -13.43 6.97
CA LEU A 86 -25.89 -13.11 8.06
C LEU A 86 -25.64 -13.91 9.34
N ASN A 87 -24.62 -14.77 9.35
CA ASN A 87 -24.22 -15.49 10.56
C ASN A 87 -23.34 -14.58 11.42
N VAL A 88 -23.53 -14.66 12.75
CA VAL A 88 -22.67 -13.96 13.70
C VAL A 88 -21.64 -14.95 14.22
N ASP A 89 -20.39 -14.77 13.82
CA ASP A 89 -19.22 -15.49 14.34
C ASP A 89 -18.19 -14.49 14.84
N THR A 90 -18.17 -14.25 16.15
CA THR A 90 -17.19 -13.35 16.77
C THR A 90 -15.84 -14.04 17.01
N GLY A 91 -15.70 -15.33 16.67
CA GLY A 91 -14.55 -16.17 17.00
C GLY A 91 -14.43 -16.57 18.47
N PHE A 92 -15.18 -15.93 19.37
CA PHE A 92 -15.21 -16.27 20.80
C PHE A 92 -16.35 -17.27 21.08
N SER A 93 -16.02 -18.55 21.11
CA SER A 93 -16.99 -19.61 21.47
C SER A 93 -16.90 -19.93 22.97
N PHE A 94 -18.02 -19.86 23.68
CA PHE A 94 -18.13 -20.38 25.05
C PHE A 94 -18.22 -21.91 25.01
N GLY A 95 -17.07 -22.58 25.10
CA GLY A 95 -16.97 -24.05 25.18
C GLY A 95 -16.60 -24.77 23.87
N GLY A 96 -16.16 -24.04 22.83
CA GLY A 96 -15.70 -24.61 21.56
C GLY A 96 -14.28 -24.13 21.15
N ILE A 97 -13.85 -24.52 19.94
CA ILE A 97 -12.57 -24.08 19.37
C ILE A 97 -12.68 -22.59 19.00
N VAL A 98 -11.76 -21.77 19.51
CA VAL A 98 -11.65 -20.35 19.17
C VAL A 98 -11.06 -20.23 17.77
N SER A 99 -11.78 -19.57 16.86
CA SER A 99 -11.21 -19.10 15.60
C SER A 99 -10.37 -17.87 15.90
N TYR A 100 -9.04 -18.02 16.00
CA TYR A 100 -8.12 -16.89 16.22
C TYR A 100 -8.28 -15.82 15.14
N TRP A 101 -8.58 -16.23 13.91
CA TRP A 101 -8.87 -15.33 12.80
C TRP A 101 -10.12 -14.48 13.07
N SER A 102 -11.27 -15.12 13.26
CA SER A 102 -12.56 -14.42 13.50
C SER A 102 -12.48 -13.56 14.77
N ALA A 103 -11.80 -14.03 15.80
CA ALA A 103 -11.62 -13.32 17.06
C ALA A 103 -10.76 -12.07 16.91
N ALA A 104 -9.65 -12.14 16.17
CA ALA A 104 -8.80 -10.99 15.91
C ALA A 104 -9.55 -9.91 15.09
N PHE A 105 -10.23 -10.30 14.01
CA PHE A 105 -11.06 -9.38 13.22
C PHE A 105 -12.14 -8.71 14.04
N SER A 106 -12.92 -9.50 14.79
CA SER A 106 -13.97 -8.99 15.68
C SER A 106 -13.42 -8.02 16.73
N THR A 107 -12.22 -8.30 17.25
CA THR A 107 -11.53 -7.44 18.20
C THR A 107 -11.11 -6.13 17.55
N LEU A 108 -10.52 -6.16 16.35
CA LEU A 108 -10.10 -4.97 15.62
C LEU A 108 -11.29 -4.06 15.27
N ASN A 109 -12.39 -4.64 14.77
CA ASN A 109 -13.64 -3.93 14.50
C ASN A 109 -14.21 -3.26 15.77
N THR A 110 -14.23 -4.01 16.88
CA THR A 110 -14.65 -3.47 18.18
C THR A 110 -13.77 -2.30 18.61
N ILE A 111 -12.44 -2.43 18.53
CA ILE A 111 -11.49 -1.37 18.91
C ILE A 111 -11.65 -0.13 18.02
N LEU A 112 -11.83 -0.32 16.71
CA LEU A 112 -12.04 0.77 15.74
C LEU A 112 -13.28 1.61 16.06
N PHE A 113 -14.33 1.03 16.65
CA PHE A 113 -15.55 1.79 16.96
C PHE A 113 -15.62 2.35 18.38
N ILE A 114 -14.67 2.02 19.28
CA ILE A 114 -14.60 2.63 20.62
C ILE A 114 -14.49 4.15 20.55
N PRO A 115 -13.55 4.74 19.77
CA PRO A 115 -13.44 6.20 19.71
C PRO A 115 -14.66 6.86 19.05
N TRP A 116 -15.34 6.18 18.12
CA TRP A 116 -16.62 6.65 17.56
C TRP A 116 -17.67 6.87 18.64
N GLY A 117 -17.84 5.89 19.53
CA GLY A 117 -18.72 6.00 20.70
C GLY A 117 -18.30 7.11 21.67
N MET A 118 -16.99 7.27 21.89
CA MET A 118 -16.45 8.33 22.75
C MET A 118 -16.70 9.74 22.18
N ILE A 119 -16.64 9.90 20.87
CA ILE A 119 -16.86 11.19 20.19
C ILE A 119 -18.35 11.55 20.14
N ILE A 120 -19.24 10.58 19.91
CA ILE A 120 -20.69 10.82 19.77
C ILE A 120 -21.39 11.03 21.12
N CYS A 121 -21.11 10.19 22.12
CA CYS A 121 -21.79 10.21 23.42
C CYS A 121 -21.93 11.61 24.08
N PRO A 122 -20.91 12.50 24.02
CA PRO A 122 -20.96 13.85 24.58
C PRO A 122 -22.02 14.79 23.98
N PHE A 123 -22.42 14.60 22.71
CA PHE A 123 -23.48 15.40 22.09
C PHE A 123 -24.81 15.27 22.87
N PHE A 124 -25.01 14.13 23.53
CA PHE A 124 -26.19 13.81 24.33
C PHE A 124 -25.98 14.02 25.83
N SER A 125 -24.99 14.83 26.23
CA SER A 125 -24.66 15.10 27.64
C SER A 125 -25.79 15.68 28.49
N LYS A 126 -26.85 16.22 27.88
CA LYS A 126 -28.07 16.70 28.57
C LYS A 126 -29.03 15.57 28.95
N LYS A 127 -28.87 14.37 28.38
CA LYS A 127 -29.72 13.20 28.63
C LYS A 127 -29.18 12.41 29.83
N SER A 128 -29.99 11.50 30.37
CA SER A 128 -29.53 10.57 31.41
C SER A 128 -28.36 9.72 30.89
N PRO A 129 -27.47 9.21 31.76
CA PRO A 129 -26.35 8.35 31.34
C PRO A 129 -26.79 7.17 30.49
N ILE A 130 -27.88 6.49 30.85
CA ILE A 130 -28.42 5.34 30.12
C ILE A 130 -28.92 5.79 28.74
N THR A 131 -29.73 6.85 28.69
CA THR A 131 -30.32 7.32 27.43
C THR A 131 -29.26 7.76 26.43
N ARG A 132 -28.19 8.45 26.85
CA ARG A 132 -27.12 8.82 25.92
C ARG A 132 -26.33 7.61 25.41
N ILE A 133 -26.10 6.59 26.24
CA ILE A 133 -25.43 5.35 25.80
C ILE A 133 -26.28 4.67 24.73
N LEU A 134 -27.59 4.53 24.97
CA LEU A 134 -28.51 3.92 24.01
C LEU A 134 -28.55 4.68 22.68
N ILE A 135 -28.73 6.00 22.72
CA ILE A 135 -28.76 6.82 21.49
C ILE A 135 -27.42 6.70 20.73
N THR A 136 -26.30 6.75 21.44
CA THR A 136 -24.97 6.62 20.82
C THR A 136 -24.76 5.26 20.18
N THR A 137 -25.21 4.20 20.85
CA THR A 137 -25.10 2.83 20.35
C THR A 137 -25.96 2.63 19.09
N ILE A 138 -27.18 3.18 19.07
CA ILE A 138 -28.05 3.16 17.89
C ILE A 138 -27.40 3.89 16.71
N ILE A 139 -26.78 5.06 16.95
CA ILE A 139 -26.04 5.78 15.90
C ILE A 139 -24.89 4.91 15.37
N GLY A 140 -24.12 4.26 16.25
CA GLY A 140 -23.05 3.34 15.85
C GLY A 140 -23.55 2.17 14.98
N ALA A 141 -24.68 1.57 15.36
CA ALA A 141 -25.31 0.50 14.59
C ALA A 141 -25.73 0.97 13.18
N PHE A 142 -26.31 2.16 13.06
CA PHE A 142 -26.63 2.75 11.76
C PHE A 142 -25.38 3.11 10.95
N THR A 143 -24.30 3.60 11.59
CA THR A 143 -23.03 3.84 10.92
C THR A 143 -22.45 2.54 10.36
N SER A 144 -22.45 1.46 11.15
CA SER A 144 -21.96 0.16 10.67
C SER A 144 -22.82 -0.39 9.55
N LEU A 145 -24.14 -0.34 9.68
CA LEU A 145 -25.05 -0.79 8.61
C LEU A 145 -24.82 -0.01 7.31
N PHE A 146 -24.61 1.31 7.40
CA PHE A 146 -24.30 2.13 6.24
C PHE A 146 -23.00 1.70 5.55
N ILE A 147 -21.97 1.37 6.33
CA ILE A 147 -20.69 0.87 5.81
C ILE A 147 -20.89 -0.46 5.08
N GLU A 148 -21.57 -1.44 5.69
CA GLU A 148 -21.82 -2.75 5.08
C GLU A 148 -22.62 -2.63 3.77
N ILE A 149 -23.67 -1.79 3.76
CA ILE A 149 -24.46 -1.53 2.54
C ILE A 149 -23.58 -0.89 1.46
N THR A 150 -22.72 0.05 1.83
CA THR A 150 -21.82 0.72 0.89
C THR A 150 -20.79 -0.26 0.34
N GLN A 151 -20.20 -1.12 1.18
CA GLN A 151 -19.24 -2.14 0.76
C GLN A 151 -19.86 -3.15 -0.20
N LEU A 152 -21.11 -3.57 0.08
CA LEU A 152 -21.88 -4.44 -0.80
C LEU A 152 -22.15 -3.78 -2.15
N HIS A 153 -22.62 -2.53 -2.16
CA HIS A 153 -23.00 -1.83 -3.39
C HIS A 153 -21.79 -1.43 -4.24
N THR A 154 -20.70 -1.03 -3.61
CA THR A 154 -19.44 -0.65 -4.28
C THR A 154 -18.55 -1.85 -4.59
N ALA A 155 -18.94 -3.07 -4.17
CA ALA A 155 -18.14 -4.27 -4.31
C ALA A 155 -16.70 -4.09 -3.76
N THR A 156 -16.56 -3.32 -2.67
CA THR A 156 -15.30 -3.11 -1.94
C THR A 156 -15.15 -4.08 -0.75
N GLY A 157 -16.24 -4.76 -0.37
CA GLY A 157 -16.26 -5.71 0.74
C GLY A 157 -17.39 -6.72 0.63
N MET A 158 -17.57 -7.50 1.71
CA MET A 158 -18.73 -8.36 1.92
C MET A 158 -19.66 -7.64 2.89
N PHE A 159 -20.95 -7.99 2.88
CA PHE A 159 -21.88 -7.56 3.93
C PHE A 159 -21.82 -8.60 5.06
N GLU A 160 -21.37 -8.22 6.25
CA GLU A 160 -21.18 -9.14 7.37
C GLU A 160 -21.97 -8.68 8.61
N LEU A 161 -22.92 -9.51 9.05
CA LEU A 161 -23.69 -9.21 10.27
C LEU A 161 -22.78 -9.15 11.51
N THR A 162 -21.71 -9.96 11.54
CA THR A 162 -20.67 -9.92 12.58
C THR A 162 -20.06 -8.52 12.72
N ASP A 163 -19.80 -7.82 11.62
CA ASP A 163 -19.18 -6.49 11.63
C ASP A 163 -20.14 -5.45 12.22
N ILE A 164 -21.44 -5.53 11.87
CA ILE A 164 -22.48 -4.71 12.50
C ILE A 164 -22.51 -4.94 14.02
N VAL A 165 -22.46 -6.20 14.48
CA VAL A 165 -22.48 -6.51 15.92
C VAL A 165 -21.23 -5.96 16.62
N THR A 166 -20.04 -6.22 16.07
CA THR A 166 -18.75 -5.86 16.70
C THR A 166 -18.50 -4.35 16.71
N ASN A 167 -18.78 -3.66 15.60
CA ASN A 167 -18.72 -2.19 15.51
C ASN A 167 -19.72 -1.51 16.47
N THR A 168 -20.93 -2.08 16.60
CA THR A 168 -21.93 -1.61 17.57
C THR A 168 -21.45 -1.80 19.00
N ALA A 169 -20.85 -2.96 19.31
CA ALA A 169 -20.26 -3.23 20.62
C ALA A 169 -19.13 -2.25 20.96
N GLY A 170 -18.25 -1.95 20.01
CA GLY A 170 -17.21 -0.92 20.16
C GLY A 170 -17.80 0.44 20.52
N THR A 171 -18.81 0.88 19.76
CA THR A 171 -19.52 2.14 20.02
C THR A 171 -20.14 2.17 21.42
N PHE A 172 -20.77 1.08 21.84
CA PHE A 172 -21.37 0.94 23.18
C PHE A 172 -20.32 1.06 24.28
N ILE A 173 -19.18 0.37 24.14
CA ILE A 173 -18.05 0.44 25.08
C ILE A 173 -17.53 1.88 25.18
N GLY A 174 -17.30 2.54 24.04
CA GLY A 174 -16.86 3.94 24.01
C GLY A 174 -17.84 4.90 24.70
N ALA A 175 -19.14 4.68 24.49
CA ALA A 175 -20.18 5.45 25.14
C ALA A 175 -20.21 5.23 26.67
N ILE A 176 -20.00 4.00 27.14
CA ILE A 176 -19.86 3.66 28.57
C ILE A 176 -18.64 4.37 29.16
N VAL A 177 -17.48 4.30 28.51
CA VAL A 177 -16.24 4.94 28.97
C VAL A 177 -16.51 6.43 29.23
N VAL A 178 -17.07 7.13 28.24
CA VAL A 178 -17.44 8.55 28.41
C VAL A 178 -18.48 8.72 29.52
N ALA A 179 -19.44 7.81 29.62
CA ALA A 179 -20.49 7.95 30.59
C ALA A 179 -19.99 7.84 32.04
N VAL A 180 -19.10 6.88 32.29
CA VAL A 180 -18.42 6.64 33.56
C VAL A 180 -17.48 7.81 33.87
N LEU A 181 -16.63 8.22 32.93
CA LEU A 181 -15.73 9.37 33.12
C LEU A 181 -16.51 10.64 33.48
N CYS A 182 -17.63 10.90 32.80
CA CYS A 182 -18.51 12.03 33.12
C CYS A 182 -19.13 11.96 34.52
N THR A 183 -19.25 10.76 35.10
CA THR A 183 -19.83 10.52 36.43
C THR A 183 -18.77 10.66 37.52
N ILE A 184 -17.59 10.05 37.30
CA ILE A 184 -16.44 10.12 38.21
C ILE A 184 -15.93 11.55 38.33
N PHE A 185 -15.70 12.22 37.20
CA PHE A 185 -15.05 13.52 37.19
C PHE A 185 -16.00 14.69 37.45
N ARG A 186 -17.24 14.49 37.94
CA ARG A 186 -18.27 15.54 38.19
C ARG A 186 -17.65 16.87 38.66
N PRO A 187 -17.39 17.83 37.77
CA PRO A 187 -16.75 19.07 38.16
C PRO A 187 -17.77 19.96 38.87
N ARG A 188 -17.29 20.82 39.78
CA ARG A 188 -18.11 21.88 40.38
C ARG A 188 -18.88 22.66 39.30
N LYS A 189 -20.14 23.02 39.61
CA LYS A 189 -21.02 23.83 38.73
C LYS A 189 -20.23 24.94 38.02
N GLY A 190 -20.21 24.90 36.68
CA GLY A 190 -19.55 25.90 35.82
C GLY A 190 -18.36 25.40 35.00
N LYS A 191 -17.57 24.41 35.49
CA LYS A 191 -16.41 23.83 34.74
C LYS A 191 -16.68 22.44 34.15
N GLU A 192 -17.86 21.88 34.40
CA GLU A 192 -18.24 20.51 34.06
C GLU A 192 -18.16 20.19 32.57
N GLN A 193 -18.63 21.12 31.75
CA GLN A 193 -18.70 20.92 30.31
C GLN A 193 -17.34 21.09 29.63
N MET A 194 -16.41 21.79 30.27
CA MET A 194 -15.05 22.04 29.76
C MET A 194 -14.15 20.82 29.95
N VAL A 195 -14.13 20.25 31.17
CA VAL A 195 -13.32 19.05 31.49
C VAL A 195 -13.80 17.85 30.67
N LYS A 196 -15.12 17.68 30.52
CA LYS A 196 -15.68 16.62 29.66
C LYS A 196 -15.18 16.75 28.23
N ARG A 197 -15.29 17.95 27.64
CA ARG A 197 -14.79 18.25 26.27
C ARG A 197 -13.30 17.97 26.12
N PHE A 198 -12.49 18.35 27.11
CA PHE A 198 -11.05 18.10 27.09
C PHE A 198 -10.70 16.61 27.03
N LEU A 199 -11.33 15.78 27.87
CA LEU A 199 -11.09 14.32 27.88
C LEU A 199 -11.49 13.65 26.56
N ILE A 200 -12.55 14.15 25.90
CA ILE A 200 -13.00 13.64 24.61
C ILE A 200 -11.99 13.99 23.51
N ILE A 201 -11.55 15.25 23.47
CA ILE A 201 -10.55 15.72 22.51
C ILE A 201 -9.25 14.94 22.68
N LEU A 202 -8.79 14.75 23.92
CA LEU A 202 -7.59 13.98 24.22
C LEU A 202 -7.73 12.51 23.78
N GLY A 203 -8.87 11.87 24.08
CA GLY A 203 -9.15 10.49 23.65
C GLY A 203 -9.19 10.33 22.13
N SER A 204 -9.78 11.28 21.41
CA SER A 204 -9.77 11.31 19.94
C SER A 204 -8.37 11.47 19.37
N ILE A 205 -7.59 12.41 19.91
CA ILE A 205 -6.21 12.66 19.48
C ILE A 205 -5.36 11.41 19.71
N CYS A 206 -5.42 10.80 20.89
CA CYS A 206 -4.68 9.56 21.18
C CYS A 206 -5.06 8.44 20.20
N SER A 207 -6.35 8.30 19.86
CA SER A 207 -6.81 7.27 18.93
C SER A 207 -6.32 7.51 17.49
N ILE A 208 -6.30 8.77 17.05
CA ILE A 208 -5.75 9.15 15.73
C ILE A 208 -4.24 8.90 15.70
N LEU A 209 -3.51 9.28 16.74
CA LEU A 209 -2.06 9.07 16.83
C LEU A 209 -1.70 7.58 16.82
N ILE A 210 -2.48 6.73 17.47
CA ILE A 210 -2.30 5.27 17.44
C ILE A 210 -2.49 4.73 16.02
N LEU A 211 -3.51 5.18 15.30
CA LEU A 211 -3.77 4.72 13.93
C LEU A 211 -2.75 5.25 12.92
N VAL A 212 -2.25 6.48 13.11
CA VAL A 212 -1.10 7.01 12.34
C VAL A 212 0.17 6.20 12.63
N ALA A 213 0.42 5.85 13.89
CA ALA A 213 1.57 5.02 14.27
C ALA A 213 1.47 3.61 13.69
N ILE A 214 0.29 2.98 13.70
CA ILE A 214 0.10 1.66 13.09
C ILE A 214 0.22 1.73 11.56
N GLY A 215 -0.42 2.74 10.94
CA GLY A 215 -0.31 2.98 9.50
C GLY A 215 1.13 3.24 9.04
N TYR A 216 1.92 3.97 9.84
CA TYR A 216 3.35 4.19 9.59
C TYR A 216 4.16 2.88 9.67
N ASN A 217 3.96 2.09 10.72
CA ASN A 217 4.66 0.81 10.89
C ASN A 217 4.35 -0.23 9.79
N TYR A 218 3.16 -0.16 9.17
CA TYR A 218 2.75 -1.09 8.11
C TYR A 218 2.96 -0.56 6.68
N CYS A 219 2.92 0.75 6.45
CA CYS A 219 3.23 1.34 5.13
C CYS A 219 4.73 1.50 4.86
N ASP A 220 5.58 1.45 5.89
CA ASP A 220 7.00 1.78 5.78
C ASP A 220 7.91 0.75 6.46
N GLN A 221 7.70 -0.54 6.16
CA GLN A 221 8.70 -1.57 6.50
C GLN A 221 10.07 -1.31 5.84
N ASP A 222 10.12 -0.42 4.84
CA ASP A 222 11.32 -0.01 4.12
C ASP A 222 12.23 0.95 4.94
N VAL A 223 11.71 1.66 5.95
CA VAL A 223 12.51 2.61 6.75
C VAL A 223 13.46 1.92 7.72
N PHE A 224 13.07 0.79 8.31
CA PHE A 224 13.91 0.07 9.27
C PHE A 224 15.05 -0.72 8.61
N MET A 225 14.93 -1.04 7.32
CA MET A 225 15.93 -1.80 6.54
C MET A 225 16.80 -0.89 5.66
N ARG A 226 16.55 0.42 5.67
CA ARG A 226 17.36 1.39 4.96
C ARG A 226 18.72 1.49 5.66
N LYS A 227 19.81 1.15 4.97
CA LYS A 227 21.15 1.59 5.40
C LYS A 227 21.18 3.13 5.31
N ASP A 228 21.83 3.79 6.27
CA ASP A 228 21.83 5.26 6.43
C ASP A 228 22.31 6.02 5.17
N ASP A 229 22.92 5.33 4.20
CA ASP A 229 23.50 5.85 2.98
C ASP A 229 22.68 5.60 1.71
N VAL A 230 21.44 5.09 1.78
CA VAL A 230 20.62 4.75 0.61
C VAL A 230 19.48 5.76 0.39
N THR A 231 19.44 6.42 -0.78
CA THR A 231 18.42 7.45 -1.11
C THR A 231 17.04 6.87 -1.40
N PHE A 232 16.94 5.62 -1.85
CA PHE A 232 15.67 4.91 -2.03
C PHE A 232 15.90 3.40 -1.86
N TYR A 233 15.04 2.75 -1.07
CA TYR A 233 15.12 1.29 -0.83
C TYR A 233 13.71 0.72 -0.73
N SER A 234 13.43 -0.41 -1.38
CA SER A 234 12.21 -1.17 -1.15
C SER A 234 12.49 -2.65 -1.02
N ASN A 235 11.99 -3.27 0.05
CA ASN A 235 12.15 -4.71 0.31
C ASN A 235 11.15 -5.59 -0.46
N LEU A 236 10.23 -4.99 -1.23
CA LEU A 236 9.28 -5.67 -2.11
C LEU A 236 8.42 -6.78 -1.47
N ASN A 237 8.40 -6.88 -0.12
CA ASN A 237 7.61 -7.85 0.64
C ASN A 237 6.10 -7.63 0.41
N ILE A 238 5.71 -6.35 0.32
CA ILE A 238 4.34 -5.89 0.11
C ILE A 238 4.38 -4.83 -0.99
N PHE A 239 3.41 -4.87 -1.89
CA PHE A 239 3.35 -3.90 -2.98
C PHE A 239 3.07 -2.49 -2.45
N ASN A 240 4.06 -1.60 -2.56
CA ASN A 240 3.97 -0.23 -2.09
C ASN A 240 3.41 0.69 -3.18
N TYR A 241 2.10 0.96 -3.12
CA TYR A 241 1.41 1.87 -4.05
C TYR A 241 1.87 3.33 -3.99
N PHE A 242 2.66 3.75 -3.00
CA PHE A 242 3.30 5.07 -2.99
C PHE A 242 4.54 5.16 -3.84
N ARG A 243 5.29 4.08 -3.88
CA ARG A 243 6.57 4.03 -4.57
C ARG A 243 6.38 3.58 -6.00
N PHE A 244 5.44 2.69 -6.25
CA PHE A 244 5.27 2.01 -7.53
C PHE A 244 3.87 2.17 -8.15
N ARG A 245 3.81 2.00 -9.46
CA ARG A 245 2.60 1.86 -10.28
C ARG A 245 2.72 0.58 -11.09
N LYS A 246 1.62 -0.17 -11.20
CA LYS A 246 1.52 -1.33 -12.11
C LYS A 246 0.97 -0.89 -13.45
N SER A 247 1.49 -1.46 -14.52
CA SER A 247 1.06 -1.13 -15.87
C SER A 247 -0.18 -1.90 -16.30
N THR A 248 -1.02 -1.25 -17.12
CA THR A 248 -2.33 -1.75 -17.57
C THR A 248 -2.62 -1.43 -19.04
N TRP A 249 -1.58 -1.24 -19.84
CA TRP A 249 -1.64 -0.83 -21.24
C TRP A 249 -1.18 -1.97 -22.17
N ASP A 250 -1.56 -1.91 -23.44
CA ASP A 250 -1.09 -2.85 -24.47
C ASP A 250 0.27 -2.35 -25.01
N SER A 251 1.30 -3.20 -25.02
CA SER A 251 2.67 -2.77 -25.38
C SER A 251 2.85 -2.43 -26.86
N GLY A 252 1.89 -2.84 -27.69
CA GLY A 252 1.89 -2.60 -29.14
C GLY A 252 2.71 -3.65 -29.92
N GLU A 253 2.59 -3.57 -31.25
CA GLU A 253 3.29 -4.44 -32.21
C GLU A 253 4.81 -4.49 -31.96
N PRO A 254 5.47 -5.64 -32.18
CA PRO A 254 4.98 -6.80 -32.94
C PRO A 254 4.15 -7.81 -32.13
N GLN A 255 3.80 -7.51 -30.87
CA GLN A 255 3.10 -8.47 -30.02
C GLN A 255 1.87 -7.90 -29.35
N GLU A 256 0.81 -8.70 -29.38
CA GLU A 256 -0.38 -8.49 -28.58
C GLU A 256 -0.12 -8.74 -27.06
N LEU A 257 1.04 -8.35 -26.52
CA LEU A 257 1.31 -8.39 -25.10
C LEU A 257 0.51 -7.27 -24.41
N ARG A 258 -0.20 -7.65 -23.34
CA ARG A 258 -0.91 -6.71 -22.49
C ARG A 258 -0.37 -6.73 -21.08
N TRP A 259 0.10 -5.59 -20.60
CA TRP A 259 0.43 -5.41 -19.19
C TRP A 259 -0.84 -5.50 -18.35
N LYS A 260 -0.83 -6.34 -17.31
CA LYS A 260 -1.94 -6.46 -16.37
C LYS A 260 -1.45 -6.30 -14.94
N ALA A 261 -2.13 -5.43 -14.18
CA ALA A 261 -1.83 -5.21 -12.77
C ALA A 261 -1.93 -6.47 -11.89
N LYS A 262 -2.68 -7.50 -12.30
CA LYS A 262 -2.76 -8.77 -11.57
C LYS A 262 -1.52 -9.64 -11.72
N ASN A 263 -0.76 -9.45 -12.80
CA ASN A 263 0.50 -10.17 -13.09
C ASN A 263 1.68 -9.59 -12.29
N VAL A 264 1.42 -8.62 -11.41
CA VAL A 264 2.37 -8.10 -10.43
C VAL A 264 1.77 -8.35 -9.06
N PHE A 265 2.39 -9.18 -8.24
CA PHE A 265 1.90 -9.47 -6.89
C PHE A 265 3.06 -9.74 -5.94
N CYS A 266 2.80 -9.77 -4.63
CA CYS A 266 3.81 -10.15 -3.64
C CYS A 266 3.47 -11.53 -3.08
N LYS A 267 4.48 -12.39 -2.98
CA LYS A 267 4.36 -13.75 -2.44
C LYS A 267 5.68 -14.11 -1.75
N ASP A 268 5.59 -14.71 -0.56
CA ASP A 268 6.74 -15.20 0.22
C ASP A 268 7.84 -14.13 0.44
N GLY A 269 7.39 -12.90 0.74
CA GLY A 269 8.27 -11.74 0.98
C GLY A 269 8.98 -11.23 -0.27
N LYS A 270 8.40 -11.39 -1.47
CA LYS A 270 9.02 -10.96 -2.72
C LYS A 270 7.97 -10.43 -3.67
N MET A 271 8.36 -9.50 -4.54
CA MET A 271 7.56 -9.15 -5.69
C MET A 271 7.76 -10.20 -6.78
N VAL A 272 6.65 -10.63 -7.37
CA VAL A 272 6.59 -11.62 -8.44
C VAL A 272 5.96 -10.95 -9.65
N LEU A 273 6.65 -11.05 -10.79
CA LEU A 273 6.12 -10.67 -12.10
C LEU A 273 5.79 -11.94 -12.88
N GLU A 274 4.58 -12.01 -13.40
CA GLU A 274 4.04 -13.18 -14.09
C GLU A 274 3.88 -12.90 -15.58
N LEU A 275 4.36 -13.84 -16.39
CA LEU A 275 4.04 -13.95 -17.80
C LEU A 275 3.04 -15.10 -17.98
N CYS A 276 1.86 -14.81 -18.53
CA CYS A 276 0.75 -15.76 -18.61
C CYS A 276 -0.02 -15.64 -19.93
N ASN A 277 -0.41 -16.77 -20.52
CA ASN A 277 -1.26 -16.83 -21.69
C ASN A 277 -2.74 -16.70 -21.26
N GLU A 278 -3.37 -15.57 -21.60
CA GLU A 278 -4.80 -15.37 -21.38
C GLU A 278 -5.48 -15.14 -22.74
N GLU A 279 -5.85 -16.24 -23.40
CA GLU A 279 -6.37 -16.21 -24.77
C GLU A 279 -7.44 -15.10 -24.98
N PRO A 280 -7.29 -14.27 -26.03
CA PRO A 280 -6.36 -14.42 -27.16
C PRO A 280 -4.95 -13.81 -26.96
N LYS A 281 -4.62 -13.22 -25.79
CA LYS A 281 -3.41 -12.40 -25.62
C LYS A 281 -2.42 -12.95 -24.59
N LEU A 282 -1.13 -12.79 -24.87
CA LEU A 282 -0.08 -12.93 -23.87
C LEU A 282 -0.18 -11.76 -22.87
N THR A 283 0.02 -12.01 -21.59
CA THR A 283 -0.03 -10.97 -20.54
C THR A 283 1.22 -10.99 -19.71
N GLY A 284 1.77 -9.80 -19.43
CA GLY A 284 2.98 -9.62 -18.63
C GLY A 284 2.73 -8.76 -17.39
N GLY A 285 3.66 -8.83 -16.45
CA GLY A 285 3.75 -7.91 -15.33
C GLY A 285 4.80 -6.83 -15.61
N GLU A 286 4.42 -5.56 -15.48
CA GLU A 286 5.34 -4.43 -15.48
C GLU A 286 5.01 -3.51 -14.30
N VAL A 287 6.04 -3.06 -13.62
CA VAL A 287 5.96 -2.12 -12.50
C VAL A 287 7.00 -1.02 -12.69
N CYS A 288 6.61 0.22 -12.38
CA CYS A 288 7.50 1.37 -12.45
C CYS A 288 7.41 2.23 -11.19
N THR A 289 8.49 2.91 -10.83
CA THR A 289 8.45 3.90 -9.76
C THR A 289 7.63 5.13 -10.15
N LYS A 290 6.96 5.75 -9.18
CA LYS A 290 6.27 7.03 -9.40
C LYS A 290 7.24 8.21 -9.51
N ARG A 291 8.40 8.10 -8.87
CA ARG A 291 9.49 9.10 -8.90
C ARG A 291 10.52 8.73 -9.96
N THR A 292 11.24 9.75 -10.42
CA THR A 292 12.42 9.63 -11.25
C THR A 292 13.69 9.83 -10.42
N PHE A 293 14.79 9.26 -10.89
CA PHE A 293 16.10 9.20 -10.23
C PHE A 293 17.18 9.60 -11.24
N GLY A 294 18.29 10.18 -10.77
CA GLY A 294 19.40 10.66 -11.61
C GLY A 294 20.65 9.80 -11.44
N PHE A 295 21.81 10.42 -11.55
CA PHE A 295 23.09 9.75 -11.30
C PHE A 295 23.15 9.09 -9.92
N GLY A 296 23.63 7.86 -9.90
CA GLY A 296 23.53 7.02 -8.73
C GLY A 296 23.86 5.57 -8.99
N LEU A 297 23.97 4.83 -7.89
CA LEU A 297 24.06 3.39 -7.87
C LEU A 297 22.65 2.80 -7.76
N TYR A 298 22.24 2.05 -8.78
CA TYR A 298 20.98 1.32 -8.85
C TYR A 298 21.27 -0.15 -8.62
N GLN A 299 20.54 -0.79 -7.71
CA GLN A 299 20.75 -2.19 -7.36
C GLN A 299 19.42 -2.92 -7.28
N VAL A 300 19.44 -4.18 -7.69
CA VAL A 300 18.32 -5.11 -7.59
C VAL A 300 18.83 -6.47 -7.15
N ARG A 301 18.07 -7.14 -6.29
CA ARG A 301 18.26 -8.57 -6.04
C ARG A 301 17.10 -9.33 -6.67
N MET A 302 17.38 -10.12 -7.71
CA MET A 302 16.35 -10.78 -8.50
C MET A 302 16.73 -12.17 -8.97
N LYS A 303 15.72 -12.88 -9.48
CA LYS A 303 15.81 -14.18 -10.12
C LYS A 303 14.93 -14.20 -11.38
N PRO A 304 15.51 -14.24 -12.60
CA PRO A 304 14.78 -14.15 -13.86
C PRO A 304 14.05 -15.45 -14.23
N ILE A 305 13.17 -15.34 -15.23
CA ILE A 305 12.55 -16.50 -15.88
C ILE A 305 13.60 -17.25 -16.73
N LYS A 306 13.61 -18.58 -16.63
CA LYS A 306 14.32 -19.46 -17.58
C LYS A 306 13.33 -20.09 -18.55
N ASN A 307 13.25 -19.52 -19.74
CA ASN A 307 12.45 -20.02 -20.86
C ASN A 307 12.94 -19.43 -22.19
N THR A 308 12.83 -20.16 -23.29
CA THR A 308 13.14 -19.59 -24.61
C THR A 308 12.17 -18.44 -24.95
N GLY A 309 12.64 -17.40 -25.65
CA GLY A 309 11.79 -16.31 -26.15
C GLY A 309 11.29 -15.30 -25.12
N VAL A 310 11.78 -15.32 -23.87
CA VAL A 310 11.34 -14.40 -22.81
C VAL A 310 12.46 -13.52 -22.27
N VAL A 311 12.08 -12.38 -21.69
CA VAL A 311 12.96 -11.43 -21.01
C VAL A 311 12.43 -11.19 -19.59
N SER A 312 13.36 -11.08 -18.63
CA SER A 312 13.13 -10.49 -17.32
C SER A 312 14.08 -9.31 -17.15
N ALA A 313 13.57 -8.12 -16.83
CA ALA A 313 14.38 -6.90 -16.87
C ALA A 313 14.33 -6.09 -15.57
N PHE A 314 15.45 -5.42 -15.28
CA PHE A 314 15.55 -4.32 -14.35
C PHE A 314 16.25 -3.17 -15.07
N PHE A 315 15.58 -2.03 -15.16
CA PHE A 315 16.05 -0.93 -15.98
C PHE A 315 15.60 0.42 -15.46
N THR A 316 16.18 1.49 -16.00
CA THR A 316 15.61 2.83 -15.89
C THR A 316 14.97 3.25 -17.20
N TYR A 317 13.84 3.97 -17.17
CA TYR A 317 13.24 4.55 -18.38
C TYR A 317 12.48 5.86 -18.08
N ASP A 318 12.71 6.89 -18.90
CA ASP A 318 11.78 8.01 -19.10
C ASP A 318 12.02 8.69 -20.45
N LYS A 319 11.01 9.40 -20.96
CA LYS A 319 11.07 10.12 -22.25
C LYS A 319 10.28 11.41 -22.22
N VAL A 320 10.90 12.52 -22.64
CA VAL A 320 10.25 13.83 -22.81
C VAL A 320 10.63 14.42 -24.16
N GLY A 321 9.70 14.41 -25.11
CA GLY A 321 9.99 14.82 -26.49
C GLY A 321 11.03 13.89 -27.13
N ASP A 322 12.14 14.45 -27.59
CA ASP A 322 13.26 13.70 -28.17
C ASP A 322 14.29 13.27 -27.11
N GLU A 323 14.23 13.83 -25.90
CA GLU A 323 15.11 13.44 -24.79
C GLU A 323 14.63 12.13 -24.16
N GLY A 324 15.57 11.20 -23.94
CA GLY A 324 15.28 9.85 -23.47
C GLY A 324 16.43 9.26 -22.68
N THR A 325 16.12 8.49 -21.65
CA THR A 325 17.11 7.74 -20.87
C THR A 325 16.61 6.34 -20.63
N GLU A 326 17.41 5.36 -21.02
CA GLU A 326 17.21 3.94 -20.75
C GLU A 326 18.55 3.31 -20.37
N ILE A 327 18.59 2.49 -19.33
CA ILE A 327 19.78 1.74 -18.90
C ILE A 327 19.30 0.38 -18.41
N ASP A 328 19.85 -0.69 -18.99
CA ASP A 328 19.22 -2.00 -18.96
C ASP A 328 20.11 -3.06 -18.30
N ILE A 329 19.45 -3.94 -17.54
CA ILE A 329 19.90 -5.28 -17.17
C ILE A 329 18.80 -6.24 -17.60
N GLU A 330 19.06 -7.02 -18.65
CA GLU A 330 18.11 -7.93 -19.26
C GLU A 330 18.60 -9.38 -19.21
N PHE A 331 17.77 -10.28 -18.69
CA PHE A 331 18.03 -11.72 -18.76
C PHE A 331 17.26 -12.31 -19.92
N LEU A 332 17.98 -12.77 -20.94
CA LEU A 332 17.41 -13.51 -22.06
C LEU A 332 17.16 -14.94 -21.60
N GLY A 333 15.89 -15.31 -21.39
CA GLY A 333 15.53 -16.52 -20.66
C GLY A 333 15.98 -17.84 -21.31
N TYR A 334 16.41 -17.81 -22.58
CA TYR A 334 16.93 -19.00 -23.27
C TYR A 334 18.32 -19.42 -22.76
N ASP A 335 19.08 -18.50 -22.16
CA ASP A 335 20.39 -18.75 -21.57
C ASP A 335 20.59 -17.85 -20.35
N THR A 336 20.03 -18.27 -19.22
CA THR A 336 20.15 -17.58 -17.93
C THR A 336 21.53 -17.71 -17.29
N THR A 337 22.52 -18.28 -17.99
CA THR A 337 23.94 -18.19 -17.59
C THR A 337 24.61 -16.90 -18.06
N LYS A 338 23.85 -16.05 -18.76
CA LYS A 338 24.29 -14.74 -19.26
C LYS A 338 23.32 -13.64 -18.86
N VAL A 339 23.82 -12.42 -18.84
CA VAL A 339 23.05 -11.19 -18.68
C VAL A 339 23.42 -10.20 -19.78
N GLN A 340 22.44 -9.51 -20.35
CA GLN A 340 22.64 -8.47 -21.34
C GLN A 340 22.57 -7.10 -20.65
N PHE A 341 23.57 -6.27 -20.91
CA PHE A 341 23.57 -4.85 -20.55
C PHE A 341 23.34 -4.01 -21.80
N ASN A 342 22.64 -2.89 -21.65
CA ASN A 342 22.41 -1.94 -22.74
C ASN A 342 22.12 -0.54 -22.15
N TYR A 343 22.10 0.46 -23.01
CA TYR A 343 21.58 1.78 -22.68
C TYR A 343 21.13 2.52 -23.95
N TYR A 344 20.16 3.41 -23.78
CA TYR A 344 19.70 4.33 -24.82
C TYR A 344 19.81 5.78 -24.38
N THR A 345 20.46 6.59 -25.22
CA THR A 345 20.51 8.04 -25.08
C THR A 345 19.65 8.66 -26.16
N ASN A 346 18.59 9.37 -25.77
CA ASN A 346 17.67 10.04 -26.71
C ASN A 346 17.10 9.07 -27.78
N GLY A 347 16.85 7.83 -27.38
CA GLY A 347 16.34 6.76 -28.24
C GLY A 347 17.39 6.08 -29.13
N VAL A 348 18.67 6.43 -29.02
CA VAL A 348 19.77 5.77 -29.72
C VAL A 348 20.38 4.71 -28.79
N GLY A 349 20.19 3.45 -29.14
CA GLY A 349 20.83 2.30 -28.47
C GLY A 349 21.79 1.58 -29.42
N GLY A 350 21.82 0.24 -29.35
CA GLY A 350 22.81 -0.57 -30.08
C GLY A 350 24.10 -0.79 -29.29
N HIS A 351 23.99 -0.72 -27.96
CA HIS A 351 25.10 -0.87 -27.02
C HIS A 351 25.01 -2.20 -26.27
N GLU A 352 24.40 -3.22 -26.88
CA GLU A 352 24.20 -4.51 -26.24
C GLU A 352 25.54 -5.18 -25.92
N TYR A 353 25.73 -5.55 -24.66
CA TYR A 353 26.87 -6.32 -24.18
C TYR A 353 26.39 -7.54 -23.41
N LEU A 354 26.76 -8.74 -23.87
CA LEU A 354 26.37 -10.00 -23.24
C LEU A 354 27.50 -10.50 -22.34
N TYR A 355 27.23 -10.59 -21.04
CA TYR A 355 28.19 -10.99 -20.01
C TYR A 355 27.92 -12.43 -19.53
N ASP A 356 28.98 -13.26 -19.45
CA ASP A 356 28.91 -14.61 -18.87
C ASP A 356 28.96 -14.56 -17.35
N LEU A 357 27.91 -15.04 -16.67
CA LEU A 357 27.77 -14.96 -15.21
C LEU A 357 28.64 -15.99 -14.46
N GLY A 358 28.92 -17.13 -15.09
CA GLY A 358 29.57 -18.27 -14.43
C GLY A 358 28.66 -19.06 -13.48
N PHE A 359 27.38 -18.71 -13.41
CA PHE A 359 26.30 -19.40 -12.69
C PHE A 359 24.99 -19.27 -13.49
N ASP A 360 23.95 -20.02 -13.11
CA ASP A 360 22.62 -19.86 -13.70
C ASP A 360 21.77 -18.91 -12.84
N ALA A 361 21.48 -17.72 -13.36
CA ALA A 361 20.73 -16.68 -12.66
C ALA A 361 19.33 -17.13 -12.22
N SER A 362 18.72 -18.13 -12.86
CA SER A 362 17.36 -18.59 -12.53
C SER A 362 17.28 -19.53 -11.32
N GLU A 363 18.42 -20.03 -10.83
CA GLU A 363 18.47 -21.01 -9.74
C GLU A 363 18.41 -20.29 -8.37
N GLU A 364 19.22 -19.26 -8.17
CA GLU A 364 19.30 -18.49 -6.93
C GLU A 364 19.12 -16.97 -7.14
N PHE A 365 18.96 -16.23 -6.04
CA PHE A 365 18.89 -14.77 -6.08
C PHE A 365 20.28 -14.17 -6.02
N HIS A 366 20.60 -13.36 -7.03
CA HIS A 366 21.86 -12.62 -7.13
C HIS A 366 21.60 -11.12 -7.13
N GLU A 367 22.64 -10.36 -6.80
CA GLU A 367 22.60 -8.90 -6.85
C GLU A 367 23.14 -8.41 -8.18
N TYR A 368 22.40 -7.51 -8.82
CA TYR A 368 22.80 -6.84 -10.05
C TYR A 368 22.71 -5.35 -9.84
N ALA A 369 23.64 -4.60 -10.43
CA ALA A 369 23.67 -3.17 -10.26
C ALA A 369 24.20 -2.45 -11.48
N PHE A 370 23.86 -1.17 -11.59
CA PHE A 370 24.62 -0.24 -12.41
C PHE A 370 24.87 1.07 -11.65
N ASN A 371 26.08 1.59 -11.76
CA ASN A 371 26.45 2.92 -11.31
C ASN A 371 26.45 3.85 -12.52
N TRP A 372 25.56 4.83 -12.52
CA TRP A 372 25.37 5.78 -13.60
C TRP A 372 25.91 7.15 -13.17
N THR A 373 26.91 7.64 -13.91
CA THR A 373 27.51 8.99 -13.76
C THR A 373 27.29 9.82 -15.02
N GLU A 374 27.73 11.07 -15.00
CA GLU A 374 27.65 11.98 -16.16
C GLU A 374 28.39 11.43 -17.40
N ASP A 375 29.49 10.71 -17.19
CA ASP A 375 30.45 10.29 -18.22
C ASP A 375 30.63 8.76 -18.32
N SER A 376 29.97 7.98 -17.46
CA SER A 376 30.12 6.53 -17.45
C SER A 376 28.88 5.77 -16.95
N ILE A 377 28.79 4.51 -17.38
CA ILE A 377 27.92 3.51 -16.76
C ILE A 377 28.77 2.28 -16.46
N GLN A 378 28.70 1.82 -15.22
CA GLN A 378 29.40 0.62 -14.73
C GLN A 378 28.38 -0.39 -14.25
N TRP A 379 28.37 -1.60 -14.82
CA TRP A 379 27.49 -2.69 -14.39
C TRP A 379 28.23 -3.66 -13.47
N PHE A 380 27.53 -4.16 -12.46
CA PHE A 380 28.06 -5.08 -11.46
C PHE A 380 27.19 -6.32 -11.31
N VAL A 381 27.83 -7.44 -11.01
CA VAL A 381 27.20 -8.72 -10.64
C VAL A 381 27.80 -9.16 -9.31
N ASP A 382 26.95 -9.33 -8.29
CA ASP A 382 27.35 -9.66 -6.92
C ASP A 382 28.46 -8.76 -6.35
N GLY A 383 28.43 -7.48 -6.71
CA GLY A 383 29.39 -6.46 -6.27
C GLY A 383 30.68 -6.37 -7.11
N GLU A 384 30.90 -7.29 -8.03
CA GLU A 384 32.06 -7.29 -8.94
C GLU A 384 31.74 -6.57 -10.25
N LEU A 385 32.69 -5.75 -10.74
CA LEU A 385 32.52 -5.01 -12.00
C LEU A 385 32.48 -5.97 -13.19
N ALA A 386 31.37 -5.97 -13.92
CA ALA A 386 31.13 -6.84 -15.07
C ALA A 386 31.36 -6.11 -16.41
N HIS A 387 30.97 -4.84 -16.50
CA HIS A 387 31.14 -4.02 -17.70
C HIS A 387 31.24 -2.54 -17.37
N GLU A 388 31.97 -1.77 -18.17
CA GLU A 388 32.08 -0.31 -18.04
C GLU A 388 32.07 0.34 -19.42
N VAL A 389 31.27 1.39 -19.56
CA VAL A 389 31.25 2.28 -20.71
C VAL A 389 31.62 3.68 -20.23
N LYS A 390 32.53 4.35 -20.94
CA LYS A 390 32.82 5.78 -20.79
C LYS A 390 32.55 6.47 -22.11
N SER A 391 31.68 7.48 -22.11
CA SER A 391 31.23 8.15 -23.32
C SER A 391 30.77 9.57 -23.00
N GLU A 392 30.80 10.45 -24.00
CA GLU A 392 30.12 11.75 -23.93
C GLU A 392 28.61 11.61 -24.20
N ASP A 393 28.16 10.46 -24.73
CA ASP A 393 26.77 10.16 -25.08
C ASP A 393 26.08 9.27 -24.03
N ILE A 394 26.45 9.44 -22.74
CA ILE A 394 25.74 8.78 -21.63
C ILE A 394 24.39 9.50 -21.41
N PRO A 395 23.29 8.79 -21.12
CA PRO A 395 22.01 9.42 -20.86
C PRO A 395 22.09 10.42 -19.69
N GLN A 396 21.37 11.53 -19.78
CA GLN A 396 21.47 12.64 -18.81
C GLN A 396 20.14 12.92 -18.07
N MET A 397 19.02 12.40 -18.57
CA MET A 397 17.69 12.74 -18.05
C MET A 397 17.29 11.78 -16.93
N LYS A 398 16.81 12.32 -15.79
CA LYS A 398 16.30 11.49 -14.69
C LYS A 398 15.21 10.54 -15.17
N ALA A 399 15.29 9.28 -14.76
CA ALA A 399 14.43 8.21 -15.24
C ALA A 399 13.76 7.43 -14.10
N LYS A 400 12.65 6.74 -14.38
CA LYS A 400 11.98 5.85 -13.40
C LYS A 400 12.71 4.53 -13.35
N ILE A 401 12.72 3.87 -12.21
CA ILE A 401 13.11 2.46 -12.11
C ILE A 401 11.93 1.61 -12.57
N MET A 402 12.19 0.63 -13.43
CA MET A 402 11.22 -0.28 -14.00
C MET A 402 11.69 -1.73 -13.86
N MET A 403 10.71 -2.63 -13.72
CA MET A 403 10.90 -4.08 -13.75
C MET A 403 9.75 -4.69 -14.53
N ASP A 404 10.06 -5.60 -15.44
CA ASP A 404 9.05 -6.28 -16.24
C ASP A 404 9.42 -7.73 -16.59
N VAL A 405 8.43 -8.43 -17.16
CA VAL A 405 8.60 -9.73 -17.82
C VAL A 405 7.73 -9.80 -19.07
N TRP A 406 8.31 -10.24 -20.17
CA TRP A 406 7.63 -10.33 -21.46
C TRP A 406 8.22 -11.44 -22.32
N ALA A 407 7.48 -11.88 -23.35
CA ALA A 407 8.02 -12.71 -24.42
C ALA A 407 8.07 -11.91 -25.71
N GLY A 408 9.05 -12.15 -26.57
CA GLY A 408 9.34 -11.38 -27.79
C GLY A 408 9.34 -12.21 -29.09
N ASP A 409 8.77 -11.68 -30.18
CA ASP A 409 8.84 -12.31 -31.52
C ASP A 409 10.07 -11.79 -32.28
N LYS A 410 11.23 -12.04 -31.68
CA LYS A 410 12.55 -11.65 -32.20
C LYS A 410 13.48 -12.86 -32.15
N PRO A 411 13.28 -13.88 -33.01
CA PRO A 411 14.00 -15.15 -32.91
C PRO A 411 15.51 -15.03 -33.07
N GLY A 412 16.00 -13.99 -33.77
CA GLY A 412 17.44 -13.70 -33.87
C GLY A 412 18.08 -13.19 -32.57
N TRP A 413 17.29 -12.67 -31.63
CA TRP A 413 17.75 -12.15 -30.34
C TRP A 413 17.31 -13.05 -29.17
N LEU A 414 16.04 -13.40 -29.10
CA LEU A 414 15.41 -14.08 -27.94
C LEU A 414 15.22 -15.58 -28.13
N LYS A 415 15.43 -16.08 -29.36
CA LYS A 415 14.89 -17.36 -29.85
C LYS A 415 13.36 -17.39 -29.84
N GLU A 416 12.78 -18.43 -30.43
CA GLU A 416 11.32 -18.59 -30.50
C GLU A 416 10.75 -18.89 -29.11
N TYR A 417 9.67 -18.20 -28.73
CA TYR A 417 8.92 -18.50 -27.52
C TYR A 417 8.10 -19.77 -27.72
N ASP A 418 8.19 -20.71 -26.78
CA ASP A 418 7.54 -22.02 -26.87
C ASP A 418 6.09 -22.05 -26.35
N GLY A 419 5.59 -20.90 -25.86
CA GLY A 419 4.24 -20.78 -25.30
C GLY A 419 4.11 -21.26 -23.85
N ALA A 420 5.19 -21.63 -23.17
CA ALA A 420 5.15 -22.08 -21.78
C ALA A 420 4.57 -21.00 -20.85
N SER A 421 3.55 -21.34 -20.08
CA SER A 421 2.92 -20.41 -19.14
C SER A 421 2.21 -21.17 -17.99
N PRO A 422 2.09 -20.58 -16.78
CA PRO A 422 2.66 -19.30 -16.37
C PRO A 422 4.17 -19.39 -16.08
N LEU A 423 4.87 -18.27 -16.28
CA LEU A 423 6.29 -18.10 -15.97
C LEU A 423 6.48 -16.94 -14.99
N TYR A 424 7.47 -17.03 -14.11
CA TYR A 424 7.66 -16.11 -12.99
C TYR A 424 9.08 -15.59 -12.86
N ALA A 425 9.25 -14.27 -12.79
CA ALA A 425 10.44 -13.63 -12.28
C ALA A 425 10.19 -13.14 -10.85
N TYR A 426 11.24 -13.16 -10.03
CA TYR A 426 11.16 -12.78 -8.62
C TYR A 426 12.12 -11.64 -8.32
N TYR A 427 11.66 -10.66 -7.56
CA TYR A 427 12.41 -9.49 -7.13
C TYR A 427 12.33 -9.40 -5.60
N ASP A 428 13.48 -9.50 -4.95
CA ASP A 428 13.61 -9.53 -3.49
C ASP A 428 13.71 -8.11 -2.92
N TRP A 429 14.54 -7.26 -3.51
CA TRP A 429 14.59 -5.84 -3.14
C TRP A 429 15.16 -5.01 -4.29
N VAL A 430 14.92 -3.70 -4.20
CA VAL A 430 15.48 -2.69 -5.10
C VAL A 430 15.99 -1.50 -4.31
N SER A 431 17.13 -0.94 -4.71
CA SER A 431 17.66 0.27 -4.12
C SER A 431 18.28 1.23 -5.13
N TYR A 432 18.32 2.49 -4.71
CA TYR A 432 19.02 3.56 -5.39
C TYR A 432 19.77 4.41 -4.36
N LYS A 433 21.04 4.67 -4.62
CA LYS A 433 21.88 5.57 -3.84
C LYS A 433 22.35 6.70 -4.75
N GLU A 434 21.95 7.91 -4.41
CA GLU A 434 22.41 9.12 -5.11
C GLU A 434 23.90 9.32 -4.85
N LEU A 435 24.66 9.61 -5.90
CA LEU A 435 26.06 10.03 -5.74
C LEU A 435 26.06 11.44 -5.13
N GLN A 436 26.80 11.63 -4.03
CA GLN A 436 27.04 12.97 -3.51
C GLN A 436 28.05 13.66 -4.42
N GLU A 437 27.70 14.86 -4.88
CA GLU A 437 28.62 15.77 -5.60
C GLU A 437 29.87 16.11 -4.76
#